data_AF-A0A9X4P4P2-F1
#
_entry.id   AF-A0A9X4P4P2-F1
#
_cell.length_a   1.000
_cell.length_b   1.000
_cell.length_c   1.000
_cell.angle_alpha   90.00
_cell.angle_beta   90.00
_cell.angle_gamma   90.00
#
_symmetry.space_group_name_H-M   'P 1'
#
loop_
_entity.id
_entity.type
_entity.pdbx_description
1 polymer ?
#
loop_
_entity_poly.entity_id
_entity_poly.type
_entity_poly.pdbx_seq_one_letter_code
_entity_poly.pdbx_strand_id
1 'polypeptide(L)'
;MEKEEALNQPLRLKPDNQLSPQSLRLIQDSEQHVREVAERHQLPWDAGMDNTVYALARQARDQGLTGITHLKVADGQIRFAQYDGLTLKDGALDARTAANTEARQSIDQMAQADEQPTQQQATVVSAPTRAMASPAMAM
;
A
#
# COMPACT_ATOMS: atom_id res chain seq x y z
N MET A 1 36.40 10.35 25.19
CA MET A 1 35.09 11.01 25.42
C MET A 1 34.27 10.74 24.18
N GLU A 2 33.52 9.65 24.21
CA GLU A 2 32.63 9.20 23.16
C GLU A 2 31.23 9.66 23.55
N LYS A 3 30.55 10.43 22.69
CA LYS A 3 29.10 10.63 22.67
C LYS A 3 28.73 11.57 21.52
N GLU A 4 27.59 11.26 20.90
CA GLU A 4 26.85 12.08 19.93
C GLU A 4 27.23 11.95 18.45
N GLU A 5 27.00 10.77 17.87
CA GLU A 5 26.77 10.65 16.43
C GLU A 5 25.72 9.56 16.13
N ALA A 6 24.55 9.65 16.78
CA ALA A 6 23.49 8.64 16.69
C ALA A 6 22.12 9.22 16.29
N LEU A 7 22.07 10.35 15.58
CA LEU A 7 20.79 11.03 15.31
C LEU A 7 20.57 11.50 13.87
N ASN A 8 21.21 10.86 12.89
CA ASN A 8 20.89 11.11 11.48
C ASN A 8 21.17 9.92 10.56
N GLN A 9 20.85 8.71 11.03
CA GLN A 9 20.88 7.53 10.17
C GLN A 9 19.52 7.43 9.47
N PRO A 10 19.45 7.59 8.12
CA PRO A 10 18.25 7.16 7.40
C PRO A 10 18.05 5.70 7.76
N LEU A 11 16.82 5.32 8.15
CA LEU A 11 16.44 3.96 8.54
C LEU A 11 17.19 2.94 7.69
N ARG A 12 18.31 2.43 8.20
CA ARG A 12 19.14 1.48 7.47
C ARG A 12 18.38 0.18 7.53
N LEU A 13 17.50 -0.03 6.55
CA LEU A 13 16.83 -1.30 6.31
C LEU A 13 17.90 -2.38 6.38
N LYS A 14 17.75 -3.32 7.32
CA LYS A 14 18.68 -4.44 7.44
C LYS A 14 18.70 -5.21 6.10
N PRO A 15 19.86 -5.72 5.67
CA PRO A 15 20.06 -6.28 4.33
C PRO A 15 19.27 -7.57 4.03
N ASP A 16 18.56 -8.14 5.01
CA ASP A 16 17.92 -9.45 4.92
C ASP A 16 16.46 -9.41 4.43
N ASN A 17 15.89 -8.20 4.23
CA ASN A 17 14.51 -8.01 3.77
C ASN A 17 14.51 -7.11 2.53
N GLN A 18 15.03 -7.63 1.40
CA GLN A 18 14.99 -6.90 0.12
C GLN A 18 13.53 -6.81 -0.35
N LEU A 19 12.91 -5.67 -0.09
CA LEU A 19 11.60 -5.32 -0.64
C LEU A 19 11.64 -5.31 -2.17
N SER A 20 10.53 -5.67 -2.80
CA SER A 20 10.42 -5.59 -4.25
C SER A 20 10.55 -4.14 -4.75
N PRO A 21 10.93 -3.91 -6.03
CA PRO A 21 10.95 -2.57 -6.60
C PRO A 21 9.59 -1.85 -6.51
N GLN A 22 8.48 -2.60 -6.53
CA GLN A 22 7.13 -2.05 -6.38
C GLN A 22 6.92 -1.54 -4.95
N SER A 23 7.27 -2.35 -3.95
CA SER A 23 7.22 -1.97 -2.54
C SER A 23 8.08 -0.73 -2.23
N LEU A 24 9.29 -0.67 -2.78
CA LEU A 24 10.17 0.49 -2.64
C LEU A 24 9.57 1.76 -3.26
N ARG A 25 8.91 1.62 -4.41
CA ARG A 25 8.23 2.75 -5.06
C ARG A 25 7.05 3.26 -4.24
N LEU A 26 6.26 2.36 -3.68
CA LEU A 26 5.15 2.73 -2.80
C LEU A 26 5.64 3.48 -1.54
N ILE A 27 6.80 3.12 -1.00
CA ILE A 27 7.42 3.86 0.12
C ILE A 27 7.79 5.28 -0.32
N GLN A 28 8.43 5.44 -1.48
CA GLN A 28 8.82 6.76 -2.00
C GLN A 28 7.61 7.65 -2.26
N ASP A 29 6.58 7.11 -2.94
CA ASP A 29 5.35 7.84 -3.20
C ASP A 29 4.66 8.23 -1.87
N SER A 30 4.60 7.30 -0.91
CA SER A 30 4.04 7.54 0.42
C SER A 30 4.79 8.66 1.15
N GLU A 31 6.12 8.64 1.15
CA GLU A 31 6.93 9.69 1.77
C GLU A 31 6.65 11.06 1.16
N GLN A 32 6.61 11.15 -0.18
CA GLN A 32 6.34 12.40 -0.88
C GLN A 32 4.98 12.97 -0.49
N HIS A 33 3.90 12.17 -0.60
CA HIS A 33 2.55 12.64 -0.28
C HIS A 33 2.37 12.99 1.19
N VAL A 34 2.92 12.19 2.10
CA VAL A 34 2.84 12.46 3.55
C VAL A 34 3.61 13.74 3.88
N ARG A 35 4.77 13.98 3.25
CA ARG A 35 5.54 15.23 3.43
C ARG A 35 4.78 16.44 2.92
N GLU A 36 4.19 16.37 1.73
CA GLU A 36 3.37 17.46 1.20
C GLU A 36 2.19 17.82 2.12
N VAL A 37 1.55 16.81 2.71
CA VAL A 37 0.47 17.04 3.70
C VAL A 37 1.04 17.64 4.98
N ALA A 38 2.13 17.09 5.52
CA ALA A 38 2.76 17.61 6.72
C ALA A 38 3.15 19.09 6.56
N GLU A 39 3.78 19.44 5.43
CA GLU A 39 4.15 20.82 5.10
C GLU A 39 2.92 21.73 4.96
N ARG A 40 1.88 21.28 4.24
CA ARG A 40 0.62 22.04 4.08
C ARG A 40 -0.05 22.33 5.42
N HIS A 41 0.02 21.38 6.35
CA HIS A 41 -0.59 21.50 7.67
C HIS A 41 0.38 21.98 8.77
N GLN A 42 1.62 22.34 8.40
CA GLN A 42 2.67 22.79 9.32
C GLN A 42 2.94 21.80 10.46
N LEU A 43 2.81 20.51 10.17
CA LEU A 43 3.10 19.43 11.11
C LEU A 43 4.60 19.13 11.09
N PRO A 44 5.25 18.97 12.25
CA PRO A 44 6.64 18.54 12.29
C PRO A 44 6.77 17.11 11.77
N TRP A 45 7.94 16.79 11.20
CA TRP A 45 8.27 15.41 10.87
C TRP A 45 8.77 14.71 12.13
N ASP A 46 7.94 13.84 12.69
CA ASP A 46 8.27 13.00 13.85
C ASP A 46 8.20 11.50 13.49
N ALA A 47 8.57 10.64 14.44
CA ALA A 47 8.59 9.18 14.23
C ALA A 47 7.21 8.60 13.85
N GLY A 48 6.11 9.21 14.29
CA GLY A 48 4.76 8.86 13.86
C GLY A 48 4.52 9.15 12.38
N MET A 49 5.18 10.17 11.81
CA MET A 49 5.14 10.45 10.38
C MET A 49 5.88 9.38 9.58
N ASP A 50 7.08 8.98 10.04
CA ASP A 50 7.81 7.85 9.43
C ASP A 50 6.97 6.57 9.47
N ASN A 51 6.39 6.23 10.62
CA ASN A 51 5.47 5.10 10.78
C ASN A 51 4.30 5.17 9.78
N THR A 52 3.71 6.36 9.62
CA THR A 52 2.61 6.60 8.69
C THR A 52 3.00 6.32 7.24
N VAL A 53 4.22 6.70 6.83
CA VAL A 53 4.75 6.42 5.47
C VAL A 53 4.79 4.92 5.21
N TYR A 54 5.36 4.13 6.13
CA TYR A 54 5.45 2.67 5.93
C TYR A 54 4.09 1.98 6.03
N ALA A 55 3.22 2.42 6.95
CA ALA A 55 1.86 1.89 7.07
C ALA A 55 1.03 2.15 5.80
N LEU A 56 1.16 3.34 5.22
CA LEU A 56 0.53 3.70 3.95
C LEU A 56 1.05 2.85 2.79
N ALA A 57 2.37 2.70 2.65
CA ALA A 57 2.97 1.86 1.62
C ALA A 57 2.53 0.39 1.74
N ARG A 58 2.50 -0.14 2.97
CA ARG A 58 1.99 -1.49 3.27
C ARG A 58 0.54 -1.64 2.84
N GLN A 59 -0.32 -0.69 3.20
CA GLN A 59 -1.74 -0.76 2.86
C GLN A 59 -1.95 -0.64 1.34
N ALA A 60 -1.21 0.24 0.66
CA ALA A 60 -1.27 0.35 -0.79
C ALA A 60 -0.85 -0.96 -1.49
N ARG A 61 0.17 -1.64 -0.97
CA ARG A 61 0.61 -2.94 -1.48
C ARG A 61 -0.45 -4.02 -1.31
N ASP A 62 -1.08 -4.08 -0.13
CA ASP A 62 -2.17 -5.00 0.21
C ASP A 62 -3.40 -4.81 -0.71
N GLN A 63 -3.70 -3.56 -1.07
CA GLN A 63 -4.74 -3.21 -2.04
C GLN A 63 -4.33 -3.42 -3.51
N GLY A 64 -3.12 -3.93 -3.77
CA GLY A 64 -2.62 -4.21 -5.12
C GLY A 64 -2.34 -2.96 -5.95
N LEU A 65 -2.06 -1.82 -5.30
CA LEU A 65 -1.56 -0.62 -5.98
C LEU A 65 -0.07 -0.82 -6.33
N THR A 66 0.35 -0.16 -7.41
CA THR A 66 1.76 -0.14 -7.84
C THR A 66 2.40 1.25 -7.72
N GLY A 67 1.61 2.24 -7.32
CA GLY A 67 2.01 3.61 -7.04
C GLY A 67 0.89 4.38 -6.36
N ILE A 68 1.17 5.56 -5.83
CA ILE A 68 0.17 6.46 -5.23
C ILE A 68 0.18 7.78 -5.98
N THR A 69 -0.96 8.14 -6.58
CA THR A 69 -1.10 9.40 -7.34
C THR A 69 -1.93 10.45 -6.59
N HIS A 70 -2.77 10.02 -5.66
CA HIS A 70 -3.60 10.90 -4.86
C HIS A 70 -3.54 10.51 -3.39
N LEU A 71 -3.41 11.52 -2.53
CA LEU A 71 -3.53 11.38 -1.08
C LEU A 71 -4.35 12.52 -0.50
N LYS A 72 -5.24 12.18 0.44
CA LYS A 72 -6.06 13.14 1.17
C LYS A 72 -6.19 12.68 2.62
N VAL A 73 -6.00 13.61 3.55
CA VAL A 73 -6.24 13.37 4.98
C VAL A 73 -7.47 14.16 5.40
N ALA A 74 -8.45 13.49 6.00
CA ALA A 74 -9.67 14.11 6.51
C ALA A 74 -10.26 13.24 7.64
N ASP A 75 -10.75 13.87 8.69
CA ASP A 75 -11.48 13.21 9.78
C ASP A 75 -10.73 12.02 10.41
N GLY A 76 -9.40 12.15 10.55
CA GLY A 76 -8.54 11.10 11.09
C GLY A 76 -8.28 9.93 10.13
N GLN A 77 -8.78 9.98 8.89
CA GLN A 77 -8.49 8.99 7.85
C GLN A 77 -7.52 9.55 6.81
N ILE A 78 -6.61 8.68 6.37
CA ILE A 78 -5.78 8.90 5.19
C ILE A 78 -6.38 8.08 4.07
N ARG A 79 -6.87 8.77 3.05
CA ARG A 79 -7.36 8.18 1.79
C ARG A 79 -6.28 8.33 0.74
N PHE A 80 -6.00 7.25 0.04
CA PHE A 80 -4.98 7.20 -0.99
C PHE A 80 -5.53 6.47 -2.21
N ALA A 81 -5.03 6.83 -3.39
CA ALA A 81 -5.47 6.19 -4.61
C ALA A 81 -4.38 6.19 -5.68
N GLN A 82 -4.53 5.24 -6.60
CA GLN A 82 -3.84 5.18 -7.87
C GLN A 82 -4.83 5.42 -9.00
N TYR A 83 -4.52 6.41 -9.84
CA TYR A 83 -5.24 6.66 -11.08
C TYR A 83 -4.30 6.41 -12.26
N ASP A 84 -4.65 5.48 -13.15
CA ASP A 84 -3.85 5.14 -14.34
C ASP A 84 -4.38 5.77 -15.64
N GLY A 85 -5.35 6.69 -15.53
CA GLY A 85 -6.00 7.32 -16.68
C GLY A 85 -7.28 6.62 -17.13
N LEU A 86 -7.56 5.41 -16.64
CA LEU A 86 -8.74 4.61 -16.99
C LEU A 86 -9.50 4.13 -15.76
N THR A 87 -8.78 3.77 -14.70
CA THR A 87 -9.30 3.20 -13.46
C THR A 87 -8.76 3.93 -12.25
N LEU A 88 -9.59 4.00 -11.20
CA LEU A 88 -9.19 4.47 -9.90
C LEU A 88 -9.21 3.28 -8.94
N LYS A 89 -8.08 2.97 -8.34
CA LYS A 89 -7.99 2.06 -7.20
C LYS A 89 -7.71 2.88 -5.97
N ASP A 90 -8.55 2.78 -4.96
CA ASP A 90 -8.41 3.55 -3.73
C ASP A 90 -8.35 2.64 -2.50
N GLY A 91 -7.82 3.21 -1.43
CA GLY A 91 -7.82 2.63 -0.11
C GLY A 91 -7.90 3.72 0.95
N ALA A 92 -8.19 3.28 2.17
CA ALA A 92 -8.23 4.13 3.35
C ALA A 92 -7.50 3.46 4.51
N LEU A 93 -6.91 4.27 5.37
CA LEU A 93 -6.31 3.84 6.61
C LEU A 93 -6.54 4.88 7.71
N ASP A 94 -6.63 4.44 8.95
CA ASP A 94 -6.76 5.33 10.11
C ASP A 94 -5.40 5.96 10.43
N ALA A 95 -5.34 7.30 10.47
CA ALA A 95 -4.10 8.06 10.64
C ALA A 95 -3.45 7.78 12.00
N ARG A 96 -4.26 7.63 13.05
CA ARG A 96 -3.75 7.35 14.40
C ARG A 96 -3.13 5.96 14.46
N THR A 97 -3.77 4.97 13.86
CA THR A 97 -3.27 3.60 13.78
C THR A 97 -1.98 3.56 12.97
N ALA A 98 -1.93 4.26 11.83
CA ALA A 98 -0.71 4.39 11.02
C ALA A 98 0.45 4.97 11.82
N ALA A 99 0.24 6.10 12.51
CA ALA A 99 1.30 6.76 13.28
C ALA A 99 1.83 5.92 14.45
N ASN A 100 1.01 5.01 14.99
CA ASN A 100 1.37 4.14 16.11
C ASN A 100 1.78 2.71 15.68
N THR A 101 1.74 2.39 14.39
CA THR A 101 2.23 1.11 13.87
C THR A 101 3.71 1.23 13.55
N GLU A 102 4.56 0.42 14.18
CA GLU A 102 6.00 0.52 13.96
C GLU A 102 6.37 0.28 12.50
N ALA A 103 7.22 1.15 11.94
CA ALA A 103 7.72 1.03 10.57
C ALA A 103 8.23 -0.39 10.23
N ARG A 104 8.93 -1.03 11.16
CA ARG A 104 9.48 -2.38 10.98
C ARG A 104 8.39 -3.42 10.75
N GLN A 105 7.29 -3.33 11.50
CA GLN A 105 6.15 -4.24 11.34
C GLN A 105 5.52 -4.10 9.95
N SER A 106 5.46 -2.89 9.41
CA SER A 106 4.96 -2.64 8.05
C SER A 106 5.91 -3.17 6.98
N ILE A 107 7.23 -3.03 7.18
CA ILE A 107 8.27 -3.55 6.28
C ILE A 107 8.24 -5.08 6.22
N ASP A 108 8.13 -5.75 7.36
CA ASP A 108 8.07 -7.21 7.42
C ASP A 108 6.83 -7.74 6.68
N GLN A 109 5.67 -7.09 6.84
CA GLN A 109 4.45 -7.43 6.12
C GLN A 109 4.53 -7.17 4.61
N MET A 110 5.20 -6.09 4.20
CA MET A 110 5.40 -5.81 2.78
C MET A 110 6.29 -6.86 2.12
N ALA A 111 7.35 -7.31 2.79
CA ALA A 111 8.18 -8.40 2.27
C ALA A 111 7.39 -9.71 2.13
N GLN A 112 6.55 -10.05 3.11
CA GLN A 112 5.66 -11.21 2.99
C GLN A 112 4.71 -11.09 1.80
N ALA A 113 4.17 -9.90 1.54
CA ALA A 113 3.33 -9.64 0.37
C ALA A 113 4.10 -9.67 -0.96
N ASP A 114 5.40 -9.43 -0.94
CA ASP A 114 6.28 -9.57 -2.11
C ASP A 114 6.64 -11.02 -2.42
N GLU A 115 6.78 -11.87 -1.41
CA GLU A 115 7.03 -13.31 -1.58
C GLU A 115 5.78 -14.08 -2.00
N GLN A 116 4.58 -13.52 -1.79
CA GLN A 116 3.34 -14.09 -2.29
C GLN A 116 3.21 -13.81 -3.80
N PRO A 117 3.29 -14.82 -4.68
CA PRO A 117 2.97 -14.62 -6.08
C PRO A 117 1.50 -14.17 -6.18
N THR A 118 1.24 -13.10 -6.93
CA THR A 118 -0.08 -12.55 -7.22
C THR A 118 -0.99 -13.60 -7.88
N GLN A 119 -1.56 -14.51 -7.11
CA GLN A 119 -2.58 -15.46 -7.55
C GLN A 119 -3.92 -14.75 -7.56
N GLN A 120 -4.11 -13.77 -8.44
CA GLN A 120 -5.42 -13.12 -8.62
C GLN A 120 -5.49 -12.41 -9.97
N GLN A 121 -5.63 -13.20 -11.03
CA GLN A 121 -6.41 -12.89 -12.23
C GLN A 121 -6.53 -14.15 -13.12
N ALA A 122 -7.21 -15.16 -12.60
CA ALA A 122 -7.80 -16.22 -13.41
C ALA A 122 -9.18 -16.56 -12.83
N THR A 123 -10.06 -15.56 -12.79
CA THR A 123 -11.49 -15.83 -12.67
C THR A 123 -11.93 -16.47 -13.98
N VAL A 124 -11.92 -17.80 -13.99
CA VAL A 124 -12.53 -18.65 -15.02
C VAL A 124 -13.93 -18.12 -15.34
N VAL A 125 -14.09 -17.64 -16.57
CA VAL A 125 -15.39 -17.38 -17.18
C VAL A 125 -16.10 -18.73 -17.29
N SER A 126 -16.91 -19.08 -16.29
CA SER A 126 -17.87 -20.16 -16.42
C SER A 126 -19.09 -19.60 -17.14
N ALA A 127 -19.03 -19.55 -18.47
CA ALA A 127 -20.22 -19.41 -19.28
C ALA A 127 -20.99 -20.74 -19.22
N PRO A 128 -22.26 -20.81 -18.76
CA PRO A 128 -23.07 -21.97 -19.03
C PRO A 128 -23.43 -21.94 -20.53
N THR A 129 -22.74 -22.76 -21.31
CA THR A 129 -23.10 -23.06 -22.69
C THR A 129 -24.55 -23.51 -22.75
N ARG A 130 -25.33 -22.72 -23.48
CA ARG A 130 -26.71 -22.93 -23.93
C ARG A 130 -26.92 -24.37 -24.45
N ALA A 131 -27.55 -25.23 -23.64
CA ALA A 131 -28.13 -26.48 -24.13
C ALA A 131 -29.52 -26.18 -24.72
N MET A 132 -29.56 -25.96 -26.03
CA MET A 132 -30.79 -26.12 -26.80
C MET A 132 -31.11 -27.62 -26.86
N ALA A 133 -32.23 -28.04 -26.27
CA ALA A 133 -32.84 -29.32 -26.54
C ALA A 133 -34.29 -29.08 -26.96
N SER A 134 -34.54 -29.24 -28.26
CA SER A 134 -35.85 -29.19 -28.91
C SER A 134 -36.80 -30.28 -28.38
N PRO A 135 -38.13 -30.10 -28.48
CA PRO A 135 -39.10 -31.09 -28.05
C PRO A 135 -39.24 -32.21 -29.10
N ALA A 136 -39.21 -33.47 -28.65
CA ALA A 136 -39.57 -34.62 -29.48
C ALA A 136 -40.71 -35.40 -28.81
N MET A 137 -41.85 -35.43 -29.50
CA MET A 137 -43.00 -36.32 -29.31
C MET A 137 -42.59 -37.79 -29.13
N ALA A 138 -43.22 -38.49 -28.19
CA ALA A 138 -43.61 -39.90 -28.35
C ALA A 138 -44.68 -40.32 -27.32
N MET A 139 -45.79 -40.83 -27.89
CA MET A 139 -46.90 -41.63 -27.33
C MET A 139 -48.01 -40.91 -26.56
#